data_AF-A0A2D8CBK1-F1
#
_entry.id   AF-A0A2D8CBK1-F1
#
_cell.length_a   1.000
_cell.length_b   1.000
_cell.length_c   1.000
_cell.angle_alpha   90.00
_cell.angle_beta   90.00
_cell.angle_gamma   90.00
#
_symmetry.space_group_name_H-M   'P 1'
#
loop_
_entity.id
_entity.type
_entity.pdbx_description
1 polymer ?
#
loop_
_entity_poly.entity_id
_entity_poly.type
_entity_poly.pdbx_seq_one_letter_code
_entity_poly.pdbx_strand_id
1 'polypeptide(L)'
;MEKEDLFKLTDEELLIEKKKYRKGQLFNAVAIGFLAGILIFGFGAWALSSDKKPGFLIPMIFPIIFIYRLVKTPNKNTALQEVLRERNLI
;
A
#
# COMPACT_ATOMS: atom_id res chain seq x y z
N MET A 1 9.83 12.31 -4.54
CA MET A 1 10.11 13.70 -4.23
C MET A 1 11.32 13.67 -3.36
N GLU A 2 12.32 14.41 -3.77
CA GLU A 2 13.51 14.61 -2.98
C GLU A 2 13.20 15.66 -1.90
N LYS A 3 14.03 15.72 -0.86
CA LYS A 3 13.83 16.65 0.26
C LYS A 3 13.80 18.11 -0.24
N GLU A 4 14.65 18.44 -1.22
CA GLU A 4 14.74 19.77 -1.84
C GLU A 4 13.44 20.22 -2.50
N ASP A 5 12.71 19.31 -3.17
CA ASP A 5 11.43 19.63 -3.79
C ASP A 5 10.37 19.94 -2.74
N LEU A 6 10.41 19.24 -1.60
CA LEU A 6 9.48 19.45 -0.49
C LEU A 6 9.73 20.77 0.22
N PHE A 7 10.97 21.25 0.31
CA PHE A 7 11.28 22.57 0.87
C PHE A 7 10.79 23.74 0.01
N LYS A 8 10.59 23.54 -1.30
CA LYS A 8 10.07 24.58 -2.19
C LYS A 8 8.56 24.81 -2.02
N LEU A 9 7.86 23.87 -1.38
CA LEU A 9 6.43 23.98 -1.11
C LEU A 9 6.14 24.93 0.04
N THR A 10 5.02 25.64 -0.06
CA THR A 10 4.42 26.38 1.05
C THR A 10 3.83 25.42 2.09
N ASP A 11 3.54 25.92 3.29
CA ASP A 11 3.00 25.09 4.37
C ASP A 11 1.63 24.49 4.02
N GLU A 12 0.80 25.24 3.28
CA GLU A 12 -0.49 24.75 2.77
C GLU A 12 -0.31 23.58 1.78
N GLU A 13 0.62 23.72 0.83
CA GLU A 13 0.95 22.68 -0.14
C GLU A 13 1.56 21.44 0.54
N LEU A 14 2.38 21.62 1.58
CA LEU A 14 2.94 20.55 2.39
C LEU A 14 1.85 19.73 3.10
N LEU A 15 0.84 20.41 3.65
CA LEU A 15 -0.30 19.75 4.29
C LEU A 15 -1.19 19.00 3.28
N ILE A 16 -1.34 19.53 2.06
CA ILE A 16 -2.04 18.84 0.96
C ILE A 16 -1.28 17.57 0.58
N GLU A 17 0.04 17.65 0.40
CA GLU A 17 0.87 16.49 0.04
C GLU A 17 0.84 15.43 1.16
N LYS A 18 0.89 15.84 2.44
CA LYS A 18 0.67 14.96 3.61
C LYS A 18 -0.66 14.22 3.53
N LYS A 19 -1.75 14.92 3.18
CA LYS A 19 -3.10 14.32 3.07
C LYS A 19 -3.18 13.34 1.91
N LYS A 20 -2.63 13.70 0.75
CA LYS A 20 -2.55 12.83 -0.43
C LYS A 20 -1.76 11.56 -0.13
N TYR A 21 -0.64 11.72 0.57
CA TYR A 21 0.18 10.61 1.01
C TYR A 21 -0.57 9.67 1.97
N ARG A 22 -1.23 10.20 3.01
CA ARG A 22 -2.06 9.39 3.93
C ARG A 22 -3.17 8.64 3.22
N LYS A 23 -3.83 9.26 2.23
CA LYS A 23 -4.84 8.58 1.40
C LYS A 23 -4.23 7.42 0.61
N GLY A 24 -3.04 7.60 0.04
CA GLY A 24 -2.31 6.54 -0.65
C GLY A 24 -1.95 5.37 0.27
N GLN A 25 -1.46 5.64 1.48
CA GLN A 25 -1.20 4.61 2.49
C GLN A 25 -2.45 3.83 2.87
N LEU A 26 -3.56 4.52 3.13
CA LEU A 26 -4.83 3.88 3.46
C LEU A 26 -5.31 2.99 2.31
N PHE A 27 -5.25 3.49 1.07
CA PHE A 27 -5.60 2.69 -0.11
C PHE A 27 -4.74 1.44 -0.22
N ASN A 28 -3.42 1.56 -0.04
CA ASN A 28 -2.51 0.41 -0.08
C ASN A 28 -2.85 -0.61 1.02
N ALA A 29 -3.10 -0.16 2.25
CA ALA A 29 -3.47 -1.05 3.36
C ALA A 29 -4.80 -1.78 3.10
N VAL A 30 -5.81 -1.07 2.61
CA VAL A 30 -7.11 -1.67 2.24
C VAL A 30 -6.95 -2.65 1.08
N ALA A 31 -6.19 -2.30 0.04
CA ALA A 31 -5.94 -3.16 -1.11
C ALA A 31 -5.21 -4.45 -0.70
N ILE A 32 -4.18 -4.35 0.15
CA ILE A 32 -3.47 -5.52 0.67
C ILE A 32 -4.41 -6.40 1.49
N GLY A 33 -5.19 -5.81 2.40
CA GLY A 33 -6.16 -6.55 3.23
C GLY A 33 -7.22 -7.27 2.39
N PHE A 34 -7.74 -6.61 1.36
CA PHE A 34 -8.68 -7.21 0.41
C PHE A 34 -8.07 -8.39 -0.36
N LEU A 35 -6.87 -8.21 -0.93
CA LEU A 35 -6.17 -9.27 -1.67
C LEU A 35 -5.81 -10.45 -0.77
N ALA A 36 -5.36 -10.19 0.46
CA ALA A 36 -5.10 -11.23 1.46
C ALA A 36 -6.38 -11.97 1.84
N GLY A 37 -7.50 -11.26 1.99
CA GLY A 37 -8.82 -11.86 2.22
C GLY A 37 -9.24 -12.81 1.10
N ILE A 38 -9.05 -12.41 -0.16
CA ILE A 38 -9.31 -13.28 -1.33
C ILE A 38 -8.44 -14.54 -1.26
N LEU A 39 -7.16 -14.41 -0.93
CA LEU A 39 -6.24 -15.56 -0.84
C LEU A 39 -6.68 -16.53 0.25
N ILE A 40 -6.98 -16.05 1.45
CA ILE A 40 -7.42 -16.87 2.59
C ILE A 40 -8.75 -17.57 2.26
N PHE A 41 -9.73 -16.81 1.78
CA PHE A 41 -11.05 -17.34 1.44
C PHE A 41 -10.97 -18.36 0.30
N GLY A 42 -10.28 -18.03 -0.78
CA GLY A 42 -10.13 -18.92 -1.92
C GLY A 42 -9.36 -20.19 -1.55
N PHE A 43 -8.30 -20.08 -0.75
CA PHE A 43 -7.55 -21.25 -0.31
C PHE A 43 -8.39 -22.12 0.63
N GLY A 44 -9.13 -21.51 1.56
CA GLY A 44 -10.06 -22.20 2.44
C GLY A 44 -11.15 -22.94 1.66
N ALA A 45 -11.77 -22.29 0.68
CA ALA A 45 -12.78 -22.91 -0.19
C ALA A 45 -12.19 -24.09 -0.99
N TRP A 46 -10.99 -23.95 -1.55
CA TRP A 46 -10.31 -25.03 -2.26
C TRP A 46 -9.93 -26.19 -1.34
N ALA A 47 -9.43 -25.90 -0.13
CA ALA A 47 -9.03 -26.91 0.84
C ALA A 47 -10.22 -27.73 1.36
N LEU A 48 -11.39 -27.09 1.51
CA LEU A 48 -12.65 -27.71 1.93
C LEU A 48 -13.40 -28.40 0.78
N SER A 49 -13.00 -28.19 -0.47
CA SER A 49 -13.63 -28.83 -1.63
C SER A 49 -13.20 -30.30 -1.74
N SER A 50 -14.17 -31.19 -1.93
CA SER A 50 -13.93 -32.63 -2.15
C SER A 50 -13.19 -32.90 -3.46
N ASP A 51 -13.45 -32.09 -4.50
CA ASP A 51 -12.76 -32.16 -5.79
C ASP A 51 -11.56 -31.22 -5.82
N LYS A 52 -10.38 -31.75 -5.53
CA LYS A 52 -9.14 -30.97 -5.55
C LYS A 52 -8.67 -30.72 -6.98
N LYS A 53 -9.07 -29.57 -7.54
CA LYS A 53 -8.59 -29.08 -8.83
C LYS A 53 -7.39 -28.15 -8.59
N PRO A 54 -6.14 -28.59 -8.79
CA PRO A 54 -4.97 -27.76 -8.52
C PRO A 54 -4.91 -26.52 -9.41
N GLY A 55 -5.55 -26.56 -10.59
CA GLY A 55 -5.68 -25.41 -11.49
C GLY A 55 -6.38 -24.19 -10.88
N PHE A 56 -7.19 -24.37 -9.83
CA PHE A 56 -7.86 -23.28 -9.12
C PHE A 56 -6.90 -22.35 -8.37
N LEU A 57 -5.70 -22.83 -8.01
CA LEU A 57 -4.70 -22.03 -7.31
C LEU A 57 -3.84 -21.18 -8.25
N ILE A 58 -3.82 -21.48 -9.55
CA ILE A 58 -2.97 -20.77 -10.53
C ILE A 58 -3.30 -19.26 -10.56
N PRO A 59 -4.58 -18.83 -10.60
CA PRO A 59 -4.91 -17.40 -10.59
C PRO A 59 -4.52 -16.67 -9.29
N MET A 60 -4.31 -17.37 -8.16
CA MET A 60 -3.90 -16.74 -6.89
C MET A 60 -2.49 -16.17 -6.92
N ILE A 61 -1.66 -16.54 -7.90
CA ILE A 61 -0.34 -15.93 -8.07
C ILE A 61 -0.48 -14.42 -8.35
N PHE A 62 -1.55 -14.01 -9.05
CA PHE A 62 -1.79 -12.61 -9.40
C PHE A 62 -1.94 -11.69 -8.17
N PRO A 63 -2.85 -11.95 -7.20
CA PRO A 63 -2.94 -11.15 -5.98
C PRO A 63 -1.64 -11.15 -5.16
N ILE A 64 -0.88 -12.26 -5.14
CA ILE A 64 0.41 -12.33 -4.44
C ILE A 64 1.42 -11.35 -5.05
N ILE A 65 1.56 -11.36 -6.38
CA ILE A 65 2.44 -10.42 -7.09
C ILE A 65 2.00 -8.97 -6.84
N PHE A 66 0.69 -8.72 -6.82
CA PHE A 66 0.14 -7.40 -6.56
C PHE A 66 0.45 -6.89 -5.14
N ILE A 67 0.28 -7.74 -4.12
CA ILE A 67 0.66 -7.45 -2.73
C ILE A 67 2.16 -7.14 -2.64
N TYR A 68 3.02 -7.97 -3.25
CA TYR A 68 4.46 -7.75 -3.26
C TYR A 68 4.83 -6.38 -3.83
N ARG A 69 4.20 -5.98 -4.93
CA ARG A 69 4.42 -4.67 -5.57
C ARG A 69 3.93 -3.52 -4.69
N LEU A 70 2.77 -3.66 -4.06
CA LEU A 70 2.21 -2.66 -3.14
C LEU A 70 3.12 -2.46 -1.91
N VAL A 71 3.62 -3.54 -1.31
CA VAL A 71 4.52 -3.49 -0.14
C VAL A 71 5.90 -2.94 -0.50
N LYS A 72 6.46 -3.33 -1.66
CA LYS A 72 7.78 -2.87 -2.12
C LYS A 72 7.78 -1.42 -2.60
N THR A 73 6.62 -0.77 -2.72
CA THR A 73 6.55 0.64 -3.11
C THR A 73 7.33 1.48 -2.09
N PRO A 74 8.41 2.18 -2.51
CA PRO A 74 9.34 2.79 -1.59
C PRO A 74 8.66 3.80 -0.68
N ASN A 75 9.00 3.70 0.61
CA ASN A 75 8.43 4.51 1.67
C ASN A 75 9.03 5.92 1.60
N LYS A 76 8.45 6.80 0.76
CA LYS A 76 8.84 8.23 0.62
C LYS A 76 8.55 9.08 1.88
N ASN A 77 8.34 8.43 3.02
CA ASN A 77 7.81 9.02 4.23
C ASN A 77 8.85 9.83 4.99
N THR A 78 10.11 9.39 4.96
CA THR A 78 11.17 9.98 5.79
C THR A 78 11.41 11.45 5.43
N ALA A 79 11.59 11.75 4.15
CA ALA A 79 11.84 13.12 3.69
C ALA A 79 10.64 14.06 3.94
N LEU A 80 9.40 13.59 3.71
CA LEU A 80 8.20 14.39 3.96
C LEU A 80 7.95 14.63 5.45
N GLN A 81 8.14 13.62 6.29
CA GLN A 81 8.03 13.77 7.74
C GLN A 81 9.10 14.69 8.30
N GLU A 82 10.32 14.62 7.78
CA GLU A 82 11.42 15.47 8.23
C GLU A 82 11.13 16.95 7.98
N VAL A 83 10.70 17.32 6.77
CA VAL A 83 10.34 18.71 6.43
C VAL A 83 9.11 19.18 7.22
N LEU A 84 8.08 18.33 7.39
CA LEU A 84 6.93 18.65 8.22
C LEU A 84 7.32 18.93 9.68
N ARG A 85 8.27 18.15 10.23
CA ARG A 85 8.75 18.31 11.61
C ARG A 85 9.62 19.54 11.79
N GLU A 86 10.51 19.81 10.84
CA GLU A 86 11.35 21.02 10.86
C GLU A 86 10.52 22.31 10.85
N ARG A 87 9.34 22.28 10.22
CA ARG A 87 8.39 23.41 10.17
C ARG A 87 7.30 23.38 11.25
N ASN A 88 7.35 22.46 12.21
CA ASN A 88 6.34 22.31 13.27
C ASN A 88 4.89 22.10 12.75
N LEU A 89 4.73 21.38 11.63
CA LEU A 89 3.43 21.04 11.01
C LEU A 89 2.91 19.63 11.39
N ILE A 90 3.61 18.95 12.31
CA ILE A 90 3.29 17.65 12.94
C ILE A 90 3.83 17.58 14.35
#